data_AF-A0A7C7CSZ5-F1
#
_entry.id   AF-A0A7C7CSZ5-F1
#
_cell.length_a   1.000
_cell.length_b   1.000
_cell.length_c   1.000
_cell.angle_alpha   90.00
_cell.angle_beta   90.00
_cell.angle_gamma   90.00
#
_symmetry.space_group_name_H-M   'P 1'
#
loop_
_entity.id
_entity.type
_entity.pdbx_description
1 polymer ?
#
loop_
_entity_poly.entity_id
_entity_poly.type
_entity_poly.pdbx_seq_one_letter_code
_entity_poly.pdbx_strand_id
1 'polypeptide(L)'
;MDFFQDHRDYLREHSTDPDVDNLPGYYHYIDIDYYPEFFEGTFPHDWDEAVEQFGYSVIIDNGTIPWVIESWTDSLTILMASGQWETVWQLAAELGHYVADSHQPLHLTLNYNGQLTGNYGIHSRYETHMINPH
;
A
#
# COMPACT_ATOMS: atom_id res chain seq x y z
N MET A 1 -1.83 -15.48 -24.53
CA MET A 1 -1.53 -15.93 -23.15
C MET A 1 -1.78 -14.69 -22.31
N ASP A 2 -3.01 -14.18 -22.35
CA ASP A 2 -3.23 -12.73 -22.28
C ASP A 2 -4.21 -12.35 -21.16
N PHE A 3 -4.41 -13.20 -20.14
CA PHE A 3 -5.39 -12.96 -19.07
C PHE A 3 -5.36 -11.53 -18.51
N PHE A 4 -4.18 -11.02 -18.13
CA PHE A 4 -4.07 -9.65 -17.61
C PHE A 4 -4.23 -8.56 -18.68
N GLN A 5 -3.88 -8.86 -19.94
CA GLN A 5 -4.07 -7.92 -21.05
C GLN A 5 -5.55 -7.83 -21.45
N ASP A 6 -6.25 -8.96 -21.46
CA ASP A 6 -7.68 -9.08 -21.76
C ASP A 6 -8.54 -8.34 -20.71
N HIS A 7 -8.05 -8.26 -19.47
CA HIS A 7 -8.73 -7.59 -18.35
C HIS A 7 -8.12 -6.24 -17.96
N ARG A 8 -7.21 -5.67 -18.77
CA ARG A 8 -6.50 -4.43 -18.44
C ARG A 8 -7.44 -3.29 -18.05
N ASP A 9 -8.57 -3.15 -18.75
CA ASP A 9 -9.49 -2.04 -18.50
C ASP A 9 -10.18 -2.19 -17.13
N TYR A 10 -10.53 -3.42 -16.73
CA TYR A 10 -11.02 -3.72 -15.38
C TYR A 10 -9.94 -3.41 -14.33
N LEU A 11 -8.71 -3.91 -14.53
CA LEU A 11 -7.61 -3.68 -13.60
C LEU A 11 -7.35 -2.18 -13.39
N ARG A 12 -7.45 -1.38 -14.45
CA ARG A 12 -7.29 0.07 -14.40
C ARG A 12 -8.45 0.76 -13.68
N GLU A 13 -9.69 0.35 -13.93
CA GLU A 13 -10.87 0.96 -13.31
C GLU A 13 -10.95 0.66 -11.81
N HIS A 14 -10.60 -0.57 -11.43
CA HIS A 14 -10.68 -1.05 -10.05
C HIS A 14 -9.38 -0.85 -9.26
N SER A 15 -8.30 -0.35 -9.88
CA SER A 15 -7.07 -0.04 -9.14
C SER A 15 -7.19 1.14 -8.20
N THR A 16 -8.32 1.86 -8.18
CA THR A 16 -8.58 2.96 -7.22
C THR A 16 -9.62 2.57 -6.18
N ASP A 17 -10.17 1.36 -6.25
CA ASP A 17 -11.16 0.89 -5.27
C ASP A 17 -10.65 0.99 -3.82
N PRO A 18 -9.36 0.67 -3.53
CA PRO A 18 -8.78 0.83 -2.19
C PRO A 18 -8.88 2.23 -1.57
N ASP A 19 -9.04 3.29 -2.38
CA ASP A 19 -9.17 4.65 -1.84
C ASP A 19 -10.56 4.95 -1.26
N VAL A 20 -11.57 4.14 -1.58
CA VAL A 20 -12.99 4.43 -1.27
C VAL A 20 -13.72 3.30 -0.56
N ASP A 21 -13.13 2.10 -0.51
CA ASP A 21 -13.62 1.00 0.30
C ASP A 21 -13.40 1.26 1.80
N ASN A 22 -14.05 0.45 2.63
CA ASN A 22 -14.10 0.66 4.08
C ASN A 22 -12.96 -0.09 4.81
N LEU A 23 -11.81 -0.21 4.14
CA LEU A 23 -10.61 -0.81 4.72
C LEU A 23 -9.84 0.23 5.54
N PRO A 24 -8.96 -0.22 6.46
CA PRO A 24 -8.25 0.72 7.32
C PRO A 24 -7.23 1.55 6.54
N GLY A 25 -7.19 2.86 6.80
CA GLY A 25 -6.25 3.77 6.13
C GLY A 25 -4.76 3.43 6.33
N TYR A 26 -4.42 2.70 7.41
CA TYR A 26 -3.06 2.22 7.64
C TYR A 26 -2.60 1.15 6.63
N TYR A 27 -3.47 0.69 5.73
CA TYR A 27 -3.08 -0.17 4.61
C TYR A 27 -2.35 0.58 3.49
N HIS A 28 -2.46 1.91 3.46
CA HIS A 28 -1.98 2.74 2.35
C HIS A 28 -0.60 3.33 2.60
N TYR A 29 0.00 3.15 3.76
CA TYR A 29 1.27 3.81 4.07
C TYR A 29 2.15 2.97 4.99
N ILE A 30 3.40 3.41 5.11
CA ILE A 30 4.29 3.03 6.21
C ILE A 30 5.26 4.18 6.49
N ASP A 31 5.25 4.72 7.70
CA ASP A 31 6.12 5.81 8.11
C ASP A 31 7.54 5.29 8.39
N ILE A 32 8.30 4.95 7.34
CA ILE A 32 9.65 4.35 7.48
C ILE A 32 10.61 5.24 8.27
N ASP A 33 10.39 6.55 8.27
CA ASP A 33 11.18 7.52 9.02
C ASP A 33 10.90 7.55 10.53
N TYR A 34 9.87 6.85 10.98
CA TYR A 34 9.67 6.53 12.40
C TYR A 34 10.65 5.48 12.92
N TYR A 35 11.17 4.60 12.05
CA TYR A 35 11.98 3.43 12.43
C TYR A 35 13.47 3.63 12.08
N PRO A 36 14.34 3.98 13.05
CA PRO A 36 15.79 3.98 12.83
C PRO A 36 16.31 2.66 12.26
N GLU A 37 15.72 1.53 12.68
CA GLU A 37 16.06 0.18 12.25
C GLU A 37 15.92 -0.01 10.74
N PHE A 38 15.01 0.72 10.08
CA PHE A 38 14.87 0.67 8.63
C PHE A 38 16.14 1.20 7.94
N PHE A 39 16.68 2.31 8.41
CA PHE A 39 17.91 2.89 7.85
C PHE A 39 19.17 2.16 8.31
N GLU A 40 19.12 1.48 9.45
CA GLU A 40 20.20 0.61 9.93
C GLU A 40 20.19 -0.77 9.23
N GLY A 41 19.13 -1.10 8.49
CA GLY A 41 18.97 -2.38 7.81
C GLY A 41 18.66 -3.54 8.76
N THR A 42 18.11 -3.23 9.93
CA THR A 42 17.74 -4.18 10.99
C THR A 42 16.22 -4.25 11.20
N PHE A 43 15.44 -3.53 10.38
CA PHE A 43 13.99 -3.56 10.46
C PHE A 43 13.45 -4.98 10.14
N PRO A 44 12.62 -5.56 11.01
CA PRO A 44 12.02 -6.87 10.79
C PRO A 44 11.08 -6.82 9.58
N HIS A 45 11.19 -7.82 8.71
CA HIS A 45 10.31 -7.93 7.54
C HIS A 45 9.09 -8.81 7.84
N ASP A 46 9.24 -9.77 8.76
CA ASP A 46 8.14 -10.61 9.23
C ASP A 46 7.21 -9.83 10.18
N TRP A 47 5.90 -10.03 10.02
CA TRP A 47 4.89 -9.35 10.83
C TRP A 47 5.01 -9.68 12.31
N ASP A 48 5.19 -10.94 12.67
CA ASP A 48 5.24 -11.37 14.06
C ASP A 48 6.50 -10.83 14.74
N GLU A 49 7.64 -10.83 14.04
CA GLU A 49 8.88 -10.20 14.52
C GLU A 49 8.71 -8.68 14.73
N ALA A 50 8.06 -7.99 13.78
CA ALA A 50 7.79 -6.56 13.89
C ALA A 50 6.86 -6.22 15.06
N VAL A 51 5.81 -7.01 15.26
CA VAL A 51 4.89 -6.86 16.39
C VAL A 51 5.56 -7.21 17.71
N GLU A 52 6.43 -8.21 17.76
CA GLU A 52 7.20 -8.55 18.96
C GLU A 52 8.16 -7.42 19.34
N GLN A 53 8.84 -6.82 18.35
CA GLN A 53 9.83 -5.78 18.58
C GLN A 53 9.21 -4.42 18.94
N PHE A 54 8.18 -3.98 18.22
CA PHE A 54 7.62 -2.63 18.35
C PHE A 54 6.26 -2.57 19.05
N GLY A 55 5.55 -3.70 19.10
CA GLY A 55 4.18 -3.77 19.60
C GLY A 55 3.14 -3.49 18.50
N TYR A 56 2.02 -4.21 18.59
CA TYR A 56 0.94 -4.16 17.61
C TYR A 56 0.42 -2.73 17.33
N SER A 57 0.17 -1.93 18.38
CA SER A 57 -0.36 -0.58 18.21
C SER A 57 0.61 0.33 17.45
N VAL A 58 1.91 0.19 17.70
CA VAL A 58 2.93 1.02 17.03
C VAL A 58 2.98 0.70 15.54
N ILE A 59 2.93 -0.59 15.18
CA ILE A 59 2.90 -1.02 13.78
C ILE A 59 1.65 -0.48 13.06
N ILE A 60 0.48 -0.58 13.70
CA ILE A 60 -0.77 -0.09 13.11
C ILE A 60 -0.77 1.44 12.95
N ASP A 61 -0.29 2.18 13.97
CA ASP A 61 -0.28 3.65 13.94
C ASP A 61 0.67 4.20 12.85
N ASN A 62 1.75 3.48 12.54
CA ASN A 62 2.76 3.89 11.56
C ASN A 62 2.60 3.20 10.20
N GLY A 63 1.48 2.53 9.94
CA GLY A 63 1.17 1.98 8.62
C GLY A 63 1.75 0.59 8.34
N THR A 64 1.04 -0.19 7.53
CA THR A 64 1.28 -1.62 7.32
C THR A 64 1.37 -2.03 5.86
N ILE A 65 1.55 -1.09 4.94
CA ILE A 65 1.47 -1.40 3.50
C ILE A 65 2.37 -2.56 3.01
N PRO A 66 3.58 -2.81 3.55
CA PRO A 66 4.38 -3.96 3.10
C PRO A 66 3.70 -5.31 3.37
N TRP A 67 3.07 -5.46 4.53
CA TRP A 67 2.37 -6.69 4.91
C TRP A 67 1.00 -6.84 4.24
N VAL A 68 0.38 -5.72 3.85
CA VAL A 68 -0.82 -5.73 2.98
C VAL A 68 -0.44 -6.26 1.60
N ILE A 69 0.65 -5.77 1.01
CA ILE A 69 1.17 -6.26 -0.28
C ILE A 69 1.48 -7.76 -0.22
N GLU A 70 2.13 -8.22 0.86
CA GLU A 70 2.39 -9.65 1.10
C GLU A 70 1.08 -10.46 1.14
N SER A 71 0.14 -10.03 1.98
CA SER A 71 -1.16 -10.72 2.15
C SER A 71 -1.98 -10.79 0.86
N TRP A 72 -1.98 -9.72 0.05
CA TRP A 72 -2.65 -9.69 -1.25
C TRP A 72 -1.95 -10.58 -2.27
N THR A 73 -0.61 -10.60 -2.27
CA THR A 73 0.20 -11.46 -3.15
C THR A 73 -0.06 -12.94 -2.86
N ASP A 74 -0.10 -13.33 -1.58
CA ASP A 74 -0.39 -14.71 -1.16
C ASP A 74 -1.81 -15.13 -1.55
N SER A 75 -2.78 -14.26 -1.29
CA SER A 75 -4.19 -14.49 -1.64
C SER A 75 -4.37 -14.64 -3.14
N LEU A 76 -3.75 -13.75 -3.93
CA LEU A 76 -3.75 -13.81 -5.39
C LEU A 76 -3.16 -15.13 -5.90
N THR A 77 -2.03 -15.56 -5.32
CA THR A 77 -1.36 -16.82 -5.66
C THR A 77 -2.29 -18.02 -5.43
N ILE A 78 -2.98 -18.07 -4.29
CA ILE A 78 -3.92 -19.14 -3.95
C ILE A 78 -5.12 -19.16 -4.90
N LEU A 79 -5.69 -17.99 -5.23
CA LEU A 79 -6.83 -17.90 -6.16
C LEU A 79 -6.45 -18.37 -7.57
N MET A 80 -5.28 -17.95 -8.07
CA MET A 80 -4.77 -18.38 -9.36
C MET A 80 -4.52 -19.90 -9.39
N ALA A 81 -3.88 -20.43 -8.34
CA ALA A 81 -3.59 -21.87 -8.23
C ALA A 81 -4.86 -22.73 -8.14
N SER A 82 -5.92 -22.21 -7.52
CA SER A 82 -7.22 -22.88 -7.41
C SER A 82 -8.16 -22.65 -8.60
N GLY A 83 -7.74 -21.85 -9.59
CA GLY A 83 -8.53 -21.56 -10.79
C GLY A 83 -9.72 -20.63 -10.58
N GLN A 84 -9.73 -19.85 -9.49
CA GLN A 84 -10.79 -18.90 -9.14
C GLN A 84 -10.62 -17.57 -9.88
N TRP A 85 -10.61 -17.61 -11.22
CA TRP A 85 -10.27 -16.45 -12.05
C TRP A 85 -11.24 -15.27 -11.95
N GLU A 86 -12.48 -15.50 -11.53
CA GLU A 86 -13.51 -14.47 -11.31
C GLU A 86 -13.20 -13.52 -10.14
N THR A 87 -12.24 -13.85 -9.26
CA THR A 87 -11.81 -12.98 -8.15
C THR A 87 -10.36 -12.52 -8.29
N VAL A 88 -9.57 -13.16 -9.16
CA VAL A 88 -8.16 -12.84 -9.42
C VAL A 88 -7.97 -11.40 -9.88
N TRP A 89 -8.85 -10.89 -10.77
CA TRP A 89 -8.72 -9.52 -11.29
C TRP A 89 -8.91 -8.42 -10.25
N GLN A 90 -9.74 -8.63 -9.22
CA GLN A 90 -10.02 -7.63 -8.19
C GLN A 90 -8.82 -7.55 -7.27
N LEU A 91 -8.34 -8.68 -6.75
CA LEU A 91 -7.13 -8.71 -5.92
C LEU A 91 -5.90 -8.24 -6.70
N ALA A 92 -5.81 -8.51 -8.00
CA ALA A 92 -4.72 -7.99 -8.82
C ALA A 92 -4.77 -6.47 -9.00
N ALA A 93 -5.97 -5.89 -9.15
CA ALA A 93 -6.16 -4.44 -9.23
C ALA A 93 -5.77 -3.76 -7.91
N GLU A 94 -6.28 -4.28 -6.79
CA GLU A 94 -5.99 -3.79 -5.44
C GLU A 94 -4.51 -3.98 -5.06
N LEU A 95 -3.89 -5.11 -5.42
CA LEU A 95 -2.45 -5.30 -5.23
C LEU A 95 -1.65 -4.24 -6.00
N GLY A 96 -2.08 -3.91 -7.22
CA GLY A 96 -1.48 -2.82 -8.01
C GLY A 96 -1.56 -1.47 -7.31
N HIS A 97 -2.70 -1.18 -6.66
CA HIS A 97 -2.91 0.02 -5.83
C HIS A 97 -1.90 0.10 -4.69
N TYR A 98 -1.86 -0.92 -3.82
CA TYR A 98 -0.97 -0.90 -2.65
C TYR A 98 0.52 -0.85 -3.05
N VAL A 99 0.89 -1.52 -4.15
CA VAL A 99 2.23 -1.37 -4.71
C VAL A 99 2.47 0.08 -5.16
N ALA A 100 1.53 0.74 -5.83
CA ALA A 100 1.69 2.14 -6.24
C ALA A 100 1.81 3.11 -5.06
N ASP A 101 0.99 2.93 -4.02
CA ASP A 101 1.04 3.71 -2.78
C ASP A 101 2.40 3.57 -2.07
N SER A 102 2.96 2.36 -2.02
CA SER A 102 4.31 2.14 -1.47
C SER A 102 5.45 2.82 -2.26
N HIS A 103 5.16 3.33 -3.45
CA HIS A 103 6.09 4.13 -4.27
C HIS A 103 5.77 5.63 -4.24
N GLN A 104 4.73 6.05 -3.52
CA GLN A 104 4.36 7.44 -3.30
C GLN A 104 5.16 7.97 -2.08
N PRO A 105 6.10 8.92 -2.24
CA PRO A 105 7.02 9.28 -1.15
C PRO A 105 6.37 9.89 0.10
N LEU A 106 5.17 10.45 -0.01
CA LEU A 106 4.42 11.01 1.12
C LEU A 106 3.68 9.90 1.90
N HIS A 107 3.46 8.72 1.34
CA HIS A 107 2.97 7.53 2.05
C HIS A 107 4.11 6.81 2.82
N LEU A 108 5.32 7.37 2.80
CA LEU A 108 6.51 6.79 3.40
C LEU A 108 7.11 7.66 4.51
N THR A 109 6.32 8.55 5.12
CA THR A 109 6.88 9.55 6.05
C THR A 109 5.87 10.09 7.05
N LEU A 110 6.33 10.24 8.30
CA LEU A 110 5.66 10.97 9.36
C LEU A 110 5.27 12.41 8.99
N ASN A 111 5.84 12.98 7.92
CA ASN A 111 5.51 14.32 7.41
C ASN A 111 4.65 14.29 6.13
N TYR A 112 3.85 13.24 5.93
CA TYR A 112 3.07 13.01 4.71
C TYR A 112 2.33 14.25 4.19
N ASN A 113 1.68 15.00 5.08
CA ASN A 113 0.90 16.17 4.73
C ASN A 113 1.61 17.50 5.03
N GLY A 114 2.93 17.50 5.29
CA GLY A 114 3.70 18.71 5.56
C GLY A 114 3.49 19.31 6.95
N GLN A 115 2.87 18.57 7.88
CA GLN A 115 2.55 19.00 9.25
C GLN A 115 3.78 19.37 10.09
N LEU A 116 4.95 18.78 9.83
CA LEU A 116 6.18 19.04 10.57
C LEU A 116 6.99 20.22 10.02
N THR A 117 6.67 20.68 8.79
CA THR A 117 7.40 21.75 8.11
C THR A 117 6.56 22.99 7.82
N GLY A 118 5.27 22.97 8.19
CA GLY A 118 4.33 24.07 7.92
C GLY A 118 3.80 24.10 6.48
N ASN A 119 3.99 23.03 5.71
CA ASN A 119 3.51 22.89 4.32
C ASN A 119 2.21 22.08 4.26
N TYR A 120 1.29 22.35 5.20
CA TYR A 120 0.06 21.56 5.34
C TYR A 120 -0.74 21.51 4.03
N GLY A 121 -1.18 20.32 3.61
CA GLY A 121 -1.94 20.10 2.38
C GLY A 121 -1.10 19.67 1.17
N ILE A 122 0.21 19.48 1.34
CA ILE A 122 1.10 19.11 0.23
C ILE A 122 0.77 17.74 -0.36
N HIS A 123 0.27 16.80 0.45
CA HIS A 123 -0.12 15.45 0.02
C HIS A 123 -1.19 15.51 -1.05
N SER A 124 -2.36 16.05 -0.70
CA SER A 124 -3.47 16.19 -1.64
C SER A 124 -3.05 17.00 -2.86
N ARG A 125 -2.28 18.08 -2.70
CA ARG A 125 -1.80 18.89 -3.83
C ARG A 125 -0.93 18.06 -4.80
N TYR A 126 -0.04 17.22 -4.29
CA TYR A 126 0.82 16.37 -5.12
C TYR A 126 -0.02 15.40 -5.95
N GLU A 127 -0.85 14.59 -5.30
CA GLU A 127 -1.64 13.55 -5.97
C GLU A 127 -2.64 14.15 -6.96
N THR A 128 -3.38 15.19 -6.55
CA THR A 128 -4.49 15.72 -7.35
C THR A 128 -4.08 16.74 -8.41
N HIS A 129 -3.04 17.57 -8.16
CA HIS A 129 -2.71 18.70 -9.05
C HIS A 129 -1.36 18.57 -9.75
N MET A 130 -0.47 17.69 -9.32
CA MET A 130 0.85 17.55 -9.96
C MET A 130 0.97 16.28 -10.79
N ILE A 131 0.35 15.18 -10.34
CA ILE A 131 0.44 13.88 -11.00
C ILE A 131 -0.76 13.58 -11.91
N ASN A 132 -1.98 13.91 -11.46
CA ASN A 132 -3.22 13.73 -12.22
C ASN A 132 -3.58 14.75 -13.36
N PRO A 133 -2.82 15.81 -13.72
CA PRO A 133 -3.26 16.78 -14.74
C PRO A 133 -3.30 16.34 -16.23
N HIS A 134 -3.21 15.05 -16.58
CA HIS A 134 -3.11 14.61 -17.98
C HIS A 134 -4.08 13.48 -18.35
#